data_AF-A0A933K3W0-F1
#
_entry.id   AF-A0A933K3W0-F1
#
_cell.length_a   1.000
_cell.length_b   1.000
_cell.length_c   1.000
_cell.angle_alpha   90.00
_cell.angle_beta   90.00
_cell.angle_gamma   90.00
#
_symmetry.space_group_name_H-M   'P 1'
#
loop_
_entity.id
_entity.type
_entity.pdbx_description
1 polymer ?
#
loop_
_entity_poly.entity_id
_entity_poly.type
_entity_poly.pdbx_seq_one_letter_code
_entity_poly.pdbx_strand_id
1 'polypeptide(L)'
;MAEKLTWDEIKKRYPDEYVVLVDTAVDDSTTVVEGTVMAHGKNKHEMRQVLAQIAPKRGGCLWTGTVHGRIRVIRRDEDTA
;
A
#
# COMPACT_ATOMS: atom_id res chain seq x y z
N MET A 1 -1.01 -11.92 -15.24
CA MET A 1 -2.36 -11.68 -14.70
C MET A 1 -2.16 -11.03 -13.34
N ALA A 2 -2.79 -9.90 -13.08
CA ALA A 2 -2.67 -9.22 -11.80
C ALA A 2 -3.67 -9.86 -10.82
N GLU A 3 -3.17 -10.49 -9.77
CA GLU A 3 -3.99 -11.21 -8.77
C GLU A 3 -4.39 -10.24 -7.66
N LYS A 4 -5.68 -10.22 -7.31
CA LYS A 4 -6.19 -9.44 -6.18
C LYS A 4 -6.03 -10.29 -4.91
N LEU A 5 -5.38 -9.71 -3.90
CA LEU A 5 -5.02 -10.40 -2.67
C LEU A 5 -5.50 -9.62 -1.45
N THR A 6 -5.83 -10.34 -0.39
CA THR A 6 -6.09 -9.74 0.93
C THR A 6 -4.79 -9.23 1.55
N TRP A 7 -4.89 -8.25 2.45
CA TRP A 7 -3.71 -7.70 3.13
C TRP A 7 -2.94 -8.77 3.92
N ASP A 8 -3.63 -9.75 4.51
CA ASP A 8 -2.99 -10.87 5.22
C ASP A 8 -2.21 -11.80 4.28
N GLU A 9 -2.74 -12.07 3.08
CA GLU A 9 -2.02 -12.83 2.06
C GLU A 9 -0.79 -12.08 1.55
N ILE A 10 -0.92 -10.78 1.32
CA ILE A 10 0.18 -9.92 0.87
C ILE A 10 1.33 -9.94 1.89
N LYS A 11 1.03 -9.77 3.18
CA LYS A 11 2.05 -9.85 4.25
C LYS A 11 2.74 -11.22 4.31
N LYS A 12 2.01 -12.31 4.06
CA LYS A 12 2.58 -13.67 4.04
C LYS A 12 3.47 -13.91 2.83
N ARG A 13 3.08 -13.40 1.65
CA ARG A 13 3.83 -13.59 0.40
C ARG A 13 5.08 -12.70 0.31
N TYR A 14 4.99 -11.48 0.83
CA TYR A 14 6.03 -10.46 0.72
C TYR A 14 6.38 -9.89 2.10
N PRO A 15 6.95 -10.67 3.03
CA PRO A 15 7.29 -10.16 4.37
C PRO A 15 8.46 -9.17 4.31
N ASP A 16 8.37 -8.08 5.08
CA ASP A 16 9.40 -7.04 5.16
C ASP A 16 9.78 -6.45 3.77
N GLU A 17 8.75 -6.17 2.97
CA GLU A 17 8.89 -5.54 1.66
C GLU A 17 7.91 -4.38 1.49
N TYR A 18 8.26 -3.45 0.61
CA TYR A 18 7.32 -2.47 0.09
C TYR A 18 6.53 -3.11 -1.03
N VAL A 19 5.22 -2.98 -0.99
CA VAL A 19 4.29 -3.47 -2.01
C VAL A 19 3.53 -2.30 -2.62
N VAL A 20 3.49 -2.26 -3.94
CA VAL A 20 2.68 -1.32 -4.71
C VAL A 20 1.35 -1.97 -4.99
N LEU A 21 0.31 -1.47 -4.33
CA LEU A 21 -1.06 -1.92 -4.51
C LEU A 21 -1.84 -0.96 -5.41
N VAL A 22 -2.69 -1.53 -6.26
CA VAL A 22 -3.70 -0.82 -7.03
C VAL A 22 -5.06 -1.45 -6.80
N ASP A 23 -6.13 -0.74 -7.18
CA ASP A 23 -7.52 -1.16 -6.98
C ASP A 23 -7.81 -1.58 -5.53
N THR A 24 -7.20 -0.85 -4.59
CA THR A 24 -7.29 -1.13 -3.16
C THR A 24 -8.68 -0.88 -2.64
N ALA A 25 -9.21 -1.83 -1.86
CA ALA A 25 -10.36 -1.60 -1.00
C ALA A 25 -9.88 -1.26 0.42
N VAL A 26 -10.56 -0.32 1.05
CA VAL A 26 -10.31 0.10 2.43
C VAL A 26 -11.55 -0.16 3.28
N ASP A 27 -11.35 -0.45 4.56
CA ASP A 27 -12.42 -0.52 5.55
C ASP A 27 -12.87 0.88 6.03
N ASP A 28 -13.85 0.91 6.93
CA ASP A 28 -14.37 2.13 7.54
C ASP A 28 -13.31 2.93 8.32
N SER A 29 -12.20 2.29 8.67
CA SER A 29 -11.04 2.91 9.34
C SER A 29 -9.98 3.37 8.36
N THR A 30 -10.24 3.37 7.05
CA THR A 30 -9.29 3.68 5.96
C THR A 30 -8.09 2.74 5.90
N THR A 31 -8.21 1.54 6.48
CA THR A 31 -7.17 0.51 6.43
C THR A 31 -7.35 -0.33 5.18
N VAL A 32 -6.27 -0.61 4.47
CA VAL A 32 -6.32 -1.47 3.27
C VAL A 32 -6.64 -2.91 3.68
N VAL A 33 -7.73 -3.44 3.14
CA VAL A 33 -8.19 -4.82 3.38
C VAL A 33 -7.79 -5.76 2.24
N GLU A 34 -7.76 -5.27 1.01
CA GLU A 34 -7.37 -6.03 -0.18
C GLU A 34 -6.88 -5.10 -1.29
N GLY A 35 -6.11 -5.64 -2.23
CA GLY A 35 -5.64 -4.91 -3.41
C GLY A 35 -4.88 -5.81 -4.37
N THR A 36 -4.62 -5.29 -5.56
CA THR A 36 -3.85 -5.97 -6.59
C THR A 36 -2.39 -5.57 -6.49
N VAL A 37 -1.49 -6.55 -6.31
CA VAL A 37 -0.05 -6.29 -6.21
C VAL A 37 0.53 -6.08 -7.61
N MET A 38 1.04 -4.88 -7.88
CA MET A 38 1.67 -4.54 -9.15
C MET A 38 3.19 -4.67 -9.12
N ALA A 39 3.80 -4.41 -7.96
CA ALA A 39 5.23 -4.54 -7.73
C ALA A 39 5.51 -4.73 -6.24
N HIS A 40 6.65 -5.34 -5.92
CA HIS A 40 7.14 -5.46 -4.56
C HIS A 40 8.68 -5.36 -4.54
N GLY A 41 9.23 -4.98 -3.39
CA GLY A 41 10.67 -4.95 -3.18
C GLY A 41 11.09 -4.23 -1.91
N LYS A 42 12.35 -4.39 -1.52
CA LYS A 42 12.88 -3.81 -0.26
C LYS A 42 13.22 -2.32 -0.37
N ASN A 43 13.38 -1.80 -1.58
CA ASN A 43 13.72 -0.40 -1.82
C ASN A 43 12.46 0.47 -1.95
N LYS A 44 12.18 1.26 -0.91
CA LYS A 44 11.07 2.23 -0.89
C LYS A 44 11.08 3.20 -2.08
N HIS A 45 12.26 3.67 -2.46
CA HIS A 45 12.39 4.70 -3.50
C HIS A 45 11.99 4.12 -4.86
N GLU A 46 12.49 2.93 -5.19
CA GLU A 46 12.11 2.20 -6.41
C GLU A 46 10.60 1.93 -6.44
N MET A 47 10.02 1.44 -5.35
CA MET A 47 8.58 1.18 -5.31
C MET A 47 7.73 2.45 -5.44
N ARG A 48 8.21 3.59 -4.93
CA ARG A 48 7.55 4.88 -5.18
C ARG A 48 7.63 5.31 -6.64
N GLN A 49 8.78 5.10 -7.29
CA GLN A 49 8.92 5.41 -8.72
C GLN A 49 7.98 4.53 -9.56
N VAL A 50 7.82 3.25 -9.21
CA VAL A 50 6.84 2.36 -9.86
C VAL A 50 5.41 2.86 -9.64
N LEU A 51 5.04 3.21 -8.40
CA LEU A 51 3.72 3.77 -8.12
C LEU A 51 3.45 5.06 -8.92
N ALA A 52 4.44 5.94 -9.04
CA ALA A 52 4.32 7.18 -9.81
C ALA A 52 4.14 6.93 -11.31
N GLN A 53 4.79 5.89 -11.86
CA GLN A 53 4.62 5.49 -13.26
C GLN A 53 3.24 4.89 -13.54
N ILE A 54 2.69 4.11 -12.59
CA ILE A 54 1.35 3.52 -12.72
C ILE A 54 0.27 4.59 -12.52
N ALA A 55 0.50 5.57 -11.64
CA ALA A 55 -0.43 6.63 -11.28
C ALA A 55 -1.87 6.13 -11.03
N PRO A 56 -2.07 5.14 -10.15
CA PRO A 56 -3.39 4.54 -9.95
C PRO A 56 -4.34 5.55 -9.29
N LYS A 57 -5.62 5.51 -9.67
CA LYS A 57 -6.67 6.32 -9.03
C LYS A 57 -6.88 5.93 -7.55
N ARG A 58 -6.68 4.64 -7.24
CA ARG A 58 -6.77 4.06 -5.90
C ARG A 58 -5.64 3.07 -5.73
N GLY A 59 -4.64 3.45 -4.96
CA GLY A 59 -3.44 2.63 -4.76
C GLY A 59 -2.43 3.32 -3.88
N GLY A 60 -1.41 2.57 -3.47
CA GLY A 60 -0.40 3.04 -2.54
C GLY A 60 0.80 2.12 -2.46
N CYS A 61 1.87 2.64 -1.89
CA CYS A 61 3.06 1.88 -1.55
C CYS A 61 3.06 1.65 -0.04
N LEU A 62 2.87 0.41 0.37
CA LEU A 62 2.72 0.00 1.77
C LEU A 62 3.87 -0.91 2.17
N TRP A 63 4.27 -0.84 3.43
CA TRP A 63 5.26 -1.74 4.01
C TRP A 63 4.54 -2.90 4.69
N THR A 64 4.94 -4.13 4.38
CA THR A 64 4.33 -5.35 4.93
C THR A 64 4.99 -5.82 6.23
N GLY A 65 6.21 -5.35 6.50
CA GLY A 65 6.96 -5.71 7.68
C GLY A 65 6.42 -5.06 8.96
N THR A 66 6.94 -5.52 10.09
CA THR A 66 6.56 -4.96 11.39
C THR A 66 7.21 -3.59 11.55
N VAL A 67 6.41 -2.52 11.49
CA VAL A 67 6.88 -1.17 11.83
C VAL A 67 7.11 -1.13 13.34
N HIS A 68 8.37 -1.24 13.75
CA HIS A 68 8.77 -0.98 15.13
C HIS A 68 8.76 0.53 15.38
N GLY A 69 7.57 1.11 15.62
CA GLY A 69 7.41 2.53 15.92
C GLY A 69 6.03 3.08 15.59
N ARG A 70 5.61 4.14 16.31
CA ARG A 70 4.31 4.82 16.13
C ARG A 70 4.10 5.24 14.68
N ILE A 71 3.11 4.65 14.02
CA ILE A 71 2.59 5.13 12.73
C ILE A 71 1.86 6.45 13.01
N ARG A 72 2.42 7.56 12.54
CA ARG A 72 1.74 8.86 12.53
C ARG A 72 0.82 8.86 11.31
N VAL A 73 -0.47 8.65 11.53
CA VAL A 73 -1.49 8.86 10.51
C VAL A 73 -1.54 10.37 10.24
N ILE A 74 -0.97 10.80 9.12
CA ILE A 74 -1.16 12.18 8.64
C ILE A 74 -2.52 12.17 7.95
N ARG A 75 -3.59 12.51 8.68
CA ARG A 75 -4.85 12.85 8.04
C ARG A 75 -4.57 14.11 7.22
N ARG A 76 -4.83 14.02 5.91
CA ARG A 76 -4.92 15.21 5.07
C ARG A 76 -6.25 15.83 5.44
N ASP A 77 -6.24 16.81 6.35
CA ASP A 77 -7.41 17.62 6.61
C ASP A 77 -7.86 18.22 5.26
N GLU A 78 -9.08 17.88 4.87
CA GLU A 78 -9.82 18.61 3.85
C GLU A 78 -10.11 19.99 4.42
N ASP A 79 -9.25 20.95 4.07
CA ASP A 79 -9.46 22.36 4.33
C ASP A 79 -10.76 22.77 3.63
N THR A 80 -11.81 22.84 4.45
CA THR A 80 -13.12 23.39 4.12
C THR A 80 -13.07 24.88 4.45
N ALA A 81 -12.97 25.73 3.43
CA ALA A 81 -13.60 27.06 3.36
C ALA A 81 -13.28 27.74 2.01
#